data_AF-A0A358R4N8-F1
#
_entry.id   AF-A0A358R4N8-F1
#
_cell.length_a   1.000
_cell.length_b   1.000
_cell.length_c   1.000
_cell.angle_alpha   90.00
_cell.angle_beta   90.00
_cell.angle_gamma   90.00
#
_symmetry.space_group_name_H-M   'P 1'
#
loop_
_entity.id
_entity.type
_entity.pdbx_description
1 polymer ?
#
loop_
_entity_poly.entity_id
_entity_poly.type
_entity_poly.pdbx_seq_one_letter_code
_entity_poly.pdbx_strand_id
1 'polypeptide(L)'
;MPNLRDLKPFNDDSIYSFLQNSDAIVSVIHSFRRHTLVKFGGSSLASSNAWQHVFDHIRRSHHNQPLIVVVSAVGKTTRALVGCVHHAAQGRLDEVEQGLNEIWATHKLIALECIQPEEWTALEDWVDHLLSKLHQEAMQMAKELLNHPSPVCSAHGDAILSLGERATSQIFQKVLENVGVPSVWVDAREVIMTDESFGAAKPNRAKIKDAMTQHHSLSSFWATLQEQPPKREIPVPVLGGFMGRSLPGSPTTLGFEGSDLTATLLAEASNAERVTIFTDVNGIMTTDPRVVPNAK
;
A
#
# COMPACT_ATOMS: atom_id res chain seq x y z
N MET A 1 -13.42 63.42 -8.07
CA MET A 1 -14.22 62.19 -8.21
C MET A 1 -14.48 61.98 -9.69
N PRO A 2 -14.10 60.85 -10.30
CA PRO A 2 -14.36 60.62 -11.71
C PRO A 2 -15.85 60.41 -11.97
N ASN A 3 -16.30 60.89 -13.13
CA ASN A 3 -17.69 60.98 -13.54
C ASN A 3 -18.25 59.59 -13.93
N LEU A 4 -19.39 59.19 -13.37
CA LEU A 4 -20.01 57.86 -13.52
C LEU A 4 -20.59 57.57 -14.93
N ARG A 5 -20.28 58.38 -15.95
CA ARG A 5 -20.84 58.28 -17.31
C ARG A 5 -19.90 57.66 -18.35
N ASP A 6 -18.68 57.27 -17.98
CA ASP A 6 -17.68 56.70 -18.91
C ASP A 6 -17.53 55.16 -18.82
N LEU A 7 -18.42 54.46 -18.11
CA LEU A 7 -18.44 53.00 -18.10
C LEU A 7 -19.10 52.48 -19.39
N LYS A 8 -18.28 52.12 -20.38
CA LYS A 8 -18.72 51.31 -21.53
C LYS A 8 -19.38 50.01 -21.03
N PRO A 9 -20.43 49.52 -21.69
CA PRO A 9 -21.02 48.23 -21.35
C PRO A 9 -19.96 47.14 -21.50
N PHE A 10 -19.82 46.32 -20.45
CA PHE A 10 -19.00 45.11 -20.50
C PHE A 10 -19.50 44.25 -21.65
N ASN A 11 -18.62 43.95 -22.60
CA ASN A 11 -18.92 43.05 -23.71
C ASN A 11 -19.07 41.63 -23.14
N ASP A 12 -20.22 40.99 -23.40
CA ASP A 12 -20.67 39.71 -22.83
C ASP A 12 -19.74 38.52 -23.14
N ASP A 13 -18.80 38.67 -24.07
CA ASP A 13 -17.89 37.59 -24.49
C ASP A 13 -16.84 37.22 -23.43
N SER A 14 -16.60 38.07 -22.42
CA SER A 14 -15.66 37.76 -21.32
C SER A 14 -16.28 36.91 -20.20
N ILE A 15 -17.60 36.91 -20.07
CA ILE A 15 -18.32 36.08 -19.09
C ILE A 15 -18.48 34.65 -19.64
N TYR A 16 -18.70 34.49 -20.96
CA TYR A 16 -18.81 33.17 -21.58
C TYR A 16 -17.49 32.38 -21.58
N SER A 17 -16.32 33.05 -21.73
CA SER A 17 -15.03 32.37 -21.57
C SER A 17 -14.70 32.05 -20.10
N PHE A 18 -15.24 32.82 -19.16
CA PHE A 18 -15.14 32.53 -17.73
C PHE A 18 -16.04 31.35 -17.33
N LEU A 19 -17.22 31.20 -17.95
CA LEU A 19 -18.13 30.08 -17.73
C LEU A 19 -17.62 28.76 -18.35
N GLN A 20 -16.98 28.78 -19.52
CA GLN A 20 -16.31 27.59 -20.06
C GLN A 20 -15.10 27.16 -19.22
N ASN A 21 -14.38 28.12 -18.62
CA ASN A 21 -13.36 27.82 -17.62
C ASN A 21 -13.97 27.37 -16.29
N SER A 22 -15.19 27.78 -15.96
CA SER A 22 -15.84 27.38 -14.71
C SER A 22 -16.18 25.89 -14.69
N ASP A 23 -16.58 25.28 -15.81
CA ASP A 23 -16.78 23.82 -15.87
C ASP A 23 -15.45 23.04 -15.76
N ALA A 24 -14.38 23.56 -16.38
CA ALA A 24 -13.05 22.97 -16.23
C ALA A 24 -12.52 23.13 -14.80
N ILE A 25 -12.66 24.32 -14.20
CA ILE A 25 -12.27 24.62 -12.82
C ILE A 25 -13.13 23.81 -11.85
N VAL A 26 -14.45 23.73 -12.03
CA VAL A 26 -15.37 22.93 -11.22
C VAL A 26 -15.09 21.45 -11.39
N SER A 27 -14.76 20.96 -12.59
CA SER A 27 -14.33 19.57 -12.83
C SER A 27 -13.00 19.27 -12.13
N VAL A 28 -12.04 20.20 -12.15
CA VAL A 28 -10.75 20.08 -11.46
C VAL A 28 -10.95 20.13 -9.93
N ILE A 29 -11.79 21.05 -9.43
CA ILE A 29 -12.20 21.19 -8.02
C ILE A 29 -12.92 19.92 -7.52
N HIS A 30 -13.79 19.32 -8.34
CA HIS A 30 -14.45 18.05 -8.02
C HIS A 30 -13.48 16.86 -8.08
N SER A 31 -12.51 16.87 -9.01
CA SER A 31 -11.46 15.84 -9.12
C SER A 31 -10.65 15.73 -7.83
N PHE A 32 -10.23 16.84 -7.23
CA PHE A 32 -9.41 16.81 -6.00
C PHE A 32 -10.15 16.34 -4.74
N ARG A 33 -11.49 16.23 -4.76
CA ARG A 33 -12.25 15.58 -3.67
C ARG A 33 -12.34 14.06 -3.82
N ARG A 34 -12.00 13.52 -4.99
CA ARG A 34 -12.05 12.09 -5.29
C ARG A 34 -10.64 11.54 -5.32
N HIS A 35 -10.41 10.52 -4.51
CA HIS A 35 -9.18 9.74 -4.58
C HIS A 35 -9.47 8.37 -5.17
N THR A 36 -8.40 7.76 -5.65
CA THR A 36 -8.43 6.37 -6.10
C THR A 36 -7.51 5.51 -5.29
N LEU A 37 -7.73 4.20 -5.38
CA LEU A 37 -6.87 3.22 -4.76
C LEU A 37 -6.28 2.30 -5.82
N VAL A 38 -4.98 2.06 -5.73
CA VAL A 38 -4.27 1.09 -6.56
C VAL A 38 -3.67 0.01 -5.68
N LYS A 39 -3.68 -1.22 -6.18
CA LYS A 39 -3.00 -2.35 -5.54
C LYS A 39 -2.01 -2.96 -6.51
N PHE A 40 -0.80 -3.23 -6.04
CA PHE A 40 0.22 -3.99 -6.79
C PHE A 40 0.43 -5.37 -6.17
N GLY A 41 0.26 -6.42 -6.97
CA GLY A 41 0.51 -7.81 -6.55
C GLY A 41 2.00 -8.12 -6.43
N GLY A 42 2.32 -9.23 -5.76
CA GLY A 42 3.72 -9.61 -5.50
C GLY A 42 4.53 -9.87 -6.77
N SER A 43 3.92 -10.38 -7.85
CA SER A 43 4.57 -10.53 -9.16
C SER A 43 4.88 -9.17 -9.81
N SER A 44 3.99 -8.19 -9.65
CA SER A 44 4.21 -6.80 -10.09
C SER A 44 5.30 -6.06 -9.28
N LEU A 45 5.79 -6.65 -8.20
CA LEU A 45 6.80 -6.08 -7.31
C LEU A 45 8.07 -6.94 -7.21
N ALA A 46 8.22 -7.95 -8.08
CA ALA A 46 9.23 -8.99 -7.94
C ALA A 46 10.68 -8.57 -8.30
N SER A 47 10.89 -7.37 -8.82
CA SER A 47 12.22 -6.86 -9.20
C SER A 47 12.29 -5.33 -9.12
N SER A 48 13.50 -4.79 -9.10
CA SER A 48 13.78 -3.35 -9.17
C SER A 48 13.19 -2.69 -10.43
N ASN A 49 13.31 -3.34 -11.59
CA ASN A 49 12.67 -2.88 -12.83
C ASN A 49 11.13 -2.82 -12.69
N ALA A 50 10.52 -3.81 -12.06
CA ALA A 50 9.09 -3.78 -11.79
C ALA A 50 8.71 -2.60 -10.87
N TRP A 51 9.52 -2.32 -9.84
CA TRP A 51 9.33 -1.17 -8.97
C TRP A 51 9.46 0.16 -9.72
N GLN A 52 10.44 0.31 -10.60
CA GLN A 52 10.60 1.52 -11.43
C GLN A 52 9.35 1.78 -12.29
N HIS A 53 8.81 0.76 -12.96
CA HIS A 53 7.56 0.89 -13.71
C HIS A 53 6.36 1.27 -12.83
N VAL A 54 6.27 0.70 -11.63
CA VAL A 54 5.24 1.03 -10.64
C VAL A 54 5.39 2.48 -10.17
N PHE A 55 6.60 2.95 -9.87
CA PHE A 55 6.86 4.32 -9.46
C PHE A 55 6.53 5.32 -10.57
N ASP A 56 6.85 5.02 -11.82
CA ASP A 56 6.47 5.85 -12.97
C ASP A 56 4.95 5.90 -13.18
N HIS A 57 4.25 4.80 -12.90
CA HIS A 57 2.79 4.79 -12.89
C HIS A 57 2.21 5.63 -11.75
N ILE A 58 2.75 5.50 -10.54
CA ILE A 58 2.33 6.28 -9.37
C ILE A 58 2.56 7.76 -9.64
N ARG A 59 3.75 8.17 -10.09
CA ARG A 59 4.09 9.57 -10.39
C ARG A 59 3.09 10.17 -11.38
N ARG A 60 2.84 9.49 -12.50
CA ARG A 60 1.88 9.96 -13.52
C ARG A 60 0.45 10.04 -13.00
N SER A 61 0.00 9.03 -12.25
CA SER A 61 -1.37 8.97 -11.72
C SER A 61 -1.60 10.02 -10.63
N HIS A 62 -0.60 10.21 -9.78
CA HIS A 62 -0.63 11.12 -8.65
C HIS A 62 -0.70 12.60 -9.08
N HIS A 63 -0.07 12.96 -10.19
CA HIS A 63 -0.21 14.31 -10.78
C HIS A 63 -1.65 14.62 -11.22
N ASN A 64 -2.43 13.62 -11.61
CA ASN A 64 -3.78 13.82 -12.11
C ASN A 64 -4.83 13.79 -10.99
N GLN A 65 -4.65 12.91 -10.02
CA GLN A 65 -5.61 12.72 -8.94
C GLN A 65 -4.95 12.12 -7.69
N PRO A 66 -5.51 12.39 -6.50
CA PRO A 66 -5.06 11.78 -5.27
C PRO A 66 -5.14 10.25 -5.28
N LEU A 67 -4.16 9.60 -4.64
CA LEU A 67 -3.93 8.16 -4.73
C LEU A 67 -3.60 7.55 -3.37
N ILE A 68 -4.20 6.39 -3.07
CA ILE A 68 -3.78 5.46 -2.01
C ILE A 68 -3.20 4.21 -2.66
N VAL A 69 -2.06 3.73 -2.15
CA VAL A 69 -1.34 2.57 -2.69
C VAL A 69 -1.34 1.42 -1.69
N VAL A 70 -1.71 0.23 -2.15
CA VAL A 70 -1.59 -1.04 -1.42
C VAL A 70 -0.58 -1.93 -2.13
N VAL A 71 0.36 -2.52 -1.39
CA VAL A 71 1.37 -3.44 -1.93
C VAL A 71 1.29 -4.80 -1.24
N SER A 72 1.37 -5.88 -2.01
CA SER A 72 1.61 -7.23 -1.48
C SER A 72 3.08 -7.43 -1.12
N ALA A 73 3.40 -8.53 -0.44
CA ALA A 73 4.80 -8.95 -0.27
C ALA A 73 5.47 -9.19 -1.64
N VAL A 74 6.76 -8.88 -1.74
CA VAL A 74 7.55 -9.07 -2.96
C VAL A 74 7.62 -10.55 -3.37
N GLY A 75 7.34 -10.82 -4.65
CA GLY A 75 7.63 -12.11 -5.29
C GLY A 75 7.05 -13.33 -4.56
N LYS A 76 7.93 -14.16 -3.99
CA LYS A 76 7.58 -15.41 -3.29
C LYS A 76 7.68 -15.31 -1.76
N THR A 77 7.85 -14.12 -1.21
CA THR A 77 8.10 -13.91 0.23
C THR A 77 7.07 -14.57 1.13
N THR A 78 5.76 -14.43 0.87
CA THR A 78 4.72 -15.07 1.70
C THR A 78 4.88 -16.59 1.74
N ARG A 79 5.24 -17.23 0.62
CA ARG A 79 5.47 -18.69 0.58
C ARG A 79 6.69 -19.08 1.39
N ALA A 80 7.76 -18.29 1.33
CA ALA A 80 8.96 -18.52 2.12
C ALA A 80 8.67 -18.36 3.62
N LEU A 81 7.90 -17.33 4.02
CA LEU A 81 7.47 -17.12 5.40
C LEU A 81 6.58 -18.27 5.91
N VAL A 82 5.67 -18.81 5.09
CA VAL A 82 4.91 -20.03 5.43
C VAL A 82 5.88 -21.20 5.70
N GLY A 83 6.93 -21.34 4.87
CA GLY A 83 8.02 -22.27 5.13
C GLY A 83 8.65 -22.07 6.49
N CYS A 84 9.09 -20.84 6.81
CA CYS A 84 9.66 -20.48 8.12
C CYS A 84 8.72 -20.85 9.28
N VAL A 85 7.42 -20.58 9.18
CA VAL A 85 6.43 -20.95 10.20
C VAL A 85 6.37 -22.48 10.41
N HIS A 86 6.45 -23.27 9.35
CA HIS A 86 6.51 -24.73 9.45
C HIS A 86 7.83 -25.24 10.04
N HIS A 87 8.97 -24.63 9.68
CA HIS A 87 10.27 -24.95 10.27
C HIS A 87 10.30 -24.64 11.77
N ALA A 88 9.79 -23.48 12.17
CA ALA A 88 9.65 -23.06 13.56
C ALA A 88 8.84 -24.09 14.38
N ALA A 89 7.70 -24.54 13.86
CA ALA A 89 6.86 -25.54 14.52
C ALA A 89 7.54 -26.90 14.73
N GLN A 90 8.59 -27.19 13.95
CA GLN A 90 9.38 -28.41 14.00
C GLN A 90 10.70 -28.22 14.77
N GLY A 91 10.89 -27.07 15.43
CA GLY A 91 12.11 -26.75 16.20
C GLY A 91 13.34 -26.43 15.35
N ARG A 92 13.15 -26.23 14.04
CA ARG A 92 14.20 -26.01 13.05
C ARG A 92 14.51 -24.52 12.87
N LEU A 93 15.04 -23.90 13.93
CA LEU A 93 15.27 -22.45 13.98
C LEU A 93 16.39 -21.97 13.06
N ASP A 94 17.39 -22.82 12.78
CA ASP A 94 18.47 -22.47 11.84
C ASP A 94 17.93 -22.29 10.41
N GLU A 95 16.98 -23.14 9.99
CA GLU A 95 16.29 -23.00 8.70
C GLU A 95 15.35 -21.79 8.67
N VAL A 96 14.78 -21.39 9.81
CA VAL A 96 14.01 -20.14 9.92
C VAL A 96 14.95 -18.95 9.68
N GLU A 97 16.10 -18.92 10.34
CA GLU A 97 17.09 -17.87 10.21
C GLU A 97 17.61 -17.76 8.77
N GLN A 98 17.96 -18.90 8.15
CA GLN A 98 18.35 -18.93 6.74
C GLN A 98 17.26 -18.37 5.82
N GLY A 99 16.02 -18.85 5.96
CA GLY A 99 14.91 -18.39 5.13
C GLY A 99 14.63 -16.90 5.28
N LEU A 100 14.71 -16.36 6.50
CA LEU A 100 14.58 -14.93 6.75
C LEU A 100 15.72 -14.14 6.10
N ASN A 101 16.96 -14.60 6.20
CA ASN A 101 18.11 -13.93 5.57
C ASN A 101 17.96 -13.84 4.05
N GLU A 102 17.49 -14.91 3.39
CA GLU A 102 17.23 -14.91 1.94
C GLU A 102 16.12 -13.92 1.55
N ILE A 103 15.04 -13.87 2.34
CA ILE A 103 13.94 -12.92 2.14
C ILE A 103 14.46 -11.48 2.25
N TRP A 104 15.22 -11.16 3.31
CA TRP A 104 15.70 -9.80 3.58
C TRP A 104 16.76 -9.35 2.58
N ALA A 105 17.67 -10.24 2.16
CA ALA A 105 18.62 -9.95 1.09
C ALA A 105 17.92 -9.54 -0.21
N THR A 106 16.82 -10.22 -0.57
CA THR A 106 16.02 -9.90 -1.75
C THR A 106 15.39 -8.50 -1.64
N HIS A 107 14.83 -8.15 -0.48
CA HIS A 107 14.23 -6.83 -0.26
C HIS A 107 15.26 -5.70 -0.37
N LYS A 108 16.42 -5.90 0.26
CA LYS A 108 17.53 -4.93 0.22
C LYS A 108 18.03 -4.72 -1.20
N LEU A 109 18.25 -5.79 -1.95
CA LEU A 109 18.72 -5.71 -3.33
C LEU A 109 17.77 -4.89 -4.20
N ILE A 110 16.46 -5.19 -4.15
CA ILE A 110 15.45 -4.47 -4.93
C ILE A 110 15.42 -2.99 -4.57
N ALA A 111 15.53 -2.66 -3.28
CA ALA A 111 15.49 -1.27 -2.82
C ALA A 111 16.68 -0.45 -3.35
N LEU A 112 17.90 -0.98 -3.23
CA LEU A 112 19.13 -0.28 -3.62
C LEU A 112 19.22 -0.11 -5.15
N GLU A 113 18.78 -1.11 -5.91
CA GLU A 113 18.73 -1.03 -7.39
C GLU A 113 17.73 0.01 -7.92
N CYS A 114 16.83 0.54 -7.08
CA CYS A 114 15.85 1.56 -7.47
C CYS A 114 16.37 3.00 -7.33
N ILE A 115 17.50 3.23 -6.68
CA ILE A 115 18.02 4.57 -6.38
C ILE A 115 19.43 4.79 -6.94
N GLN A 116 19.83 6.06 -7.03
CA GLN A 116 21.16 6.42 -7.52
C GLN A 116 22.25 6.09 -6.47
N PRO A 117 23.48 5.73 -6.89
CA PRO A 117 24.57 5.34 -6.00
C PRO A 117 24.89 6.31 -4.88
N GLU A 118 24.66 7.61 -5.07
CA GLU A 118 24.96 8.64 -4.09
C GLU A 118 24.05 8.57 -2.85
N GLU A 119 22.86 8.00 -2.99
CA GLU A 119 21.90 7.83 -1.89
C GLU A 119 21.98 6.44 -1.24
N TRP A 120 22.83 5.54 -1.76
CA TRP A 120 22.89 4.14 -1.33
C TRP A 120 23.18 3.99 0.16
N THR A 121 24.21 4.65 0.69
CA THR A 121 24.60 4.48 2.09
C THR A 121 23.46 4.83 3.05
N ALA A 122 22.76 5.95 2.83
CA ALA A 122 21.68 6.37 3.70
C ALA A 122 20.46 5.44 3.62
N LEU A 123 20.11 4.97 2.41
CA LEU A 123 19.02 4.01 2.25
C LEU A 123 19.39 2.63 2.82
N GLU A 124 20.61 2.17 2.56
CA GLU A 124 21.15 0.90 3.04
C GLU A 124 21.10 0.81 4.56
N ASP A 125 21.65 1.80 5.27
CA ASP A 125 21.64 1.84 6.74
C ASP A 125 20.20 1.80 7.30
N TRP A 126 19.28 2.53 6.66
CA TRP A 126 17.88 2.55 7.06
C TRP A 126 17.19 1.21 6.82
N VAL A 127 17.42 0.59 5.65
CA VAL A 127 16.85 -0.72 5.29
C VAL A 127 17.40 -1.80 6.21
N ASP A 128 18.70 -1.81 6.50
CA ASP A 128 19.32 -2.78 7.40
C ASP A 128 18.75 -2.67 8.82
N HIS A 129 18.54 -1.46 9.32
CA HIS A 129 17.89 -1.24 10.62
C HIS A 129 16.45 -1.75 10.66
N LEU A 130 15.67 -1.48 9.62
CA LEU A 130 14.30 -1.98 9.51
C LEU A 130 14.28 -3.51 9.47
N LEU A 131 15.06 -4.12 8.58
CA LEU A 131 15.07 -5.57 8.38
C LEU A 131 15.62 -6.30 9.61
N SER A 132 16.60 -5.74 10.32
CA SER A 132 17.09 -6.28 11.59
C SER A 132 15.99 -6.35 12.65
N LYS A 133 15.17 -5.30 12.78
CA LYS A 133 14.01 -5.31 13.70
C LYS A 133 12.97 -6.36 13.32
N LEU A 134 12.59 -6.42 12.03
CA LEU A 134 11.62 -7.40 11.54
C LEU A 134 12.15 -8.84 11.70
N HIS A 135 13.45 -9.05 11.49
CA HIS A 135 14.11 -10.34 11.71
C HIS A 135 14.04 -10.77 13.17
N GLN A 136 14.36 -9.87 14.11
CA GLN A 136 14.27 -10.15 15.54
C GLN A 136 12.82 -10.48 15.97
N GLU A 137 11.85 -9.74 15.47
CA GLU A 137 10.42 -10.00 15.72
C GLU A 137 10.03 -11.39 15.20
N ALA A 138 10.42 -11.73 13.96
CA ALA A 138 10.17 -13.05 13.37
C ALA A 138 10.75 -14.18 14.22
N MET A 139 12.02 -14.06 14.63
CA MET A 139 12.71 -15.07 15.43
C MET A 139 12.12 -15.21 16.84
N GLN A 140 11.60 -14.13 17.43
CA GLN A 140 10.89 -14.21 18.69
C GLN A 140 9.58 -15.01 18.55
N MET A 141 8.77 -14.69 17.54
CA MET A 141 7.51 -15.39 17.29
C MET A 141 7.72 -16.85 16.87
N ALA A 142 8.80 -17.14 16.14
CA ALA A 142 9.14 -18.49 15.72
C ALA A 142 9.42 -19.42 16.92
N LYS A 143 10.04 -18.91 17.99
CA LYS A 143 10.32 -19.71 19.20
C LYS A 143 9.06 -20.17 19.91
N GLU A 144 7.97 -19.41 19.80
CA GLU A 144 6.67 -19.71 20.40
C GLU A 144 5.84 -20.74 19.60
N LEU A 145 6.33 -21.18 18.44
CA LEU A 145 5.59 -22.09 17.54
C LEU A 145 5.91 -23.58 17.74
N LEU A 146 6.88 -23.94 18.57
CA LEU A 146 7.31 -25.34 18.75
C LEU A 146 6.12 -26.26 19.07
N ASN A 147 5.94 -27.31 18.27
CA ASN A 147 4.84 -28.28 18.36
C ASN A 147 3.42 -27.69 18.22
N HIS A 148 3.28 -26.46 17.70
CA HIS A 148 1.96 -25.87 17.48
C HIS A 148 1.20 -26.64 16.38
N PRO A 149 -0.06 -27.07 16.60
CA PRO A 149 -0.77 -27.98 15.69
C PRO A 149 -1.25 -27.33 14.39
N SER A 150 -1.42 -26.01 14.38
CA SER A 150 -1.81 -25.23 13.20
C SER A 150 -1.02 -23.93 13.14
N PRO A 151 0.32 -24.00 12.94
CA PRO A 151 1.22 -22.88 13.18
C PRO A 151 0.95 -21.70 12.24
N VAL A 152 0.54 -21.99 10.99
CA VAL A 152 0.19 -20.98 9.97
C VAL A 152 -1.07 -20.21 10.35
N CYS A 153 -2.10 -20.87 10.87
CA CYS A 153 -3.37 -20.26 11.27
C CYS A 153 -3.38 -19.98 12.80
N SER A 154 -2.35 -19.27 13.27
CA SER A 154 -2.19 -18.91 14.69
C SER A 154 -1.79 -17.45 14.82
N ALA A 155 -1.90 -16.87 16.02
CA ALA A 155 -1.48 -15.49 16.26
C ALA A 155 -0.01 -15.24 15.87
N HIS A 156 0.90 -16.14 16.26
CA HIS A 156 2.32 -16.06 15.89
C HIS A 156 2.55 -16.32 14.40
N GLY A 157 1.78 -17.24 13.80
CA GLY A 157 1.80 -17.50 12.35
C GLY A 157 1.44 -16.25 11.56
N ASP A 158 0.27 -15.67 11.83
CA ASP A 158 -0.21 -14.45 11.17
C ASP A 158 0.76 -13.28 11.36
N ALA A 159 1.34 -13.17 12.56
CA ALA A 159 2.31 -12.13 12.85
C ALA A 159 3.60 -12.30 12.03
N ILE A 160 4.14 -13.51 11.88
CA ILE A 160 5.29 -13.79 10.99
C ILE A 160 4.92 -13.53 9.52
N LEU A 161 3.77 -14.02 9.06
CA LEU A 161 3.34 -13.86 7.67
C LEU A 161 3.15 -12.39 7.29
N SER A 162 2.63 -11.56 8.20
CA SER A 162 2.45 -10.12 7.97
C SER A 162 3.76 -9.37 7.73
N LEU A 163 4.91 -9.93 8.11
CA LEU A 163 6.22 -9.26 7.95
C LEU A 163 6.59 -9.04 6.48
N GLY A 164 6.09 -9.87 5.56
CA GLY A 164 6.34 -9.69 4.13
C GLY A 164 5.80 -8.35 3.61
N GLU A 165 4.53 -8.08 3.87
CA GLU A 165 3.87 -6.83 3.50
C GLU A 165 4.37 -5.64 4.33
N ARG A 166 4.74 -5.84 5.60
CA ARG A 166 5.36 -4.78 6.43
C ARG A 166 6.73 -4.36 5.90
N ALA A 167 7.58 -5.32 5.52
CA ALA A 167 8.88 -5.02 4.92
C ALA A 167 8.68 -4.33 3.57
N THR A 168 7.86 -4.91 2.70
CA THR A 168 7.62 -4.40 1.35
C THR A 168 7.05 -2.98 1.40
N SER A 169 5.99 -2.72 2.17
CA SER A 169 5.34 -1.40 2.20
C SER A 169 6.21 -0.29 2.78
N GLN A 170 6.99 -0.55 3.83
CA GLN A 170 7.89 0.45 4.42
C GLN A 170 9.05 0.78 3.48
N ILE A 171 9.70 -0.25 2.92
CA ILE A 171 10.82 -0.06 1.98
C ILE A 171 10.31 0.62 0.71
N PHE A 172 9.19 0.16 0.15
CA PHE A 172 8.58 0.74 -1.04
C PHE A 172 8.26 2.22 -0.84
N GLN A 173 7.67 2.60 0.29
CA GLN A 173 7.40 3.99 0.61
C GLN A 173 8.68 4.81 0.73
N LYS A 174 9.71 4.29 1.41
CA LYS A 174 10.98 5.00 1.56
C LYS A 174 11.67 5.26 0.22
N VAL A 175 11.66 4.25 -0.66
CA VAL A 175 12.20 4.40 -2.02
C VAL A 175 11.34 5.36 -2.85
N LEU A 176 10.01 5.31 -2.73
CA LEU A 176 9.10 6.22 -3.40
C LEU A 176 9.37 7.69 -3.04
N GLU A 177 9.66 7.96 -1.77
CA GLU A 177 10.10 9.27 -1.28
C GLU A 177 11.44 9.69 -1.88
N ASN A 178 12.45 8.81 -1.91
CA ASN A 178 13.75 9.09 -2.51
C ASN A 178 13.66 9.42 -4.02
N VAL A 179 12.72 8.81 -4.75
CA VAL A 179 12.49 9.12 -6.17
C VAL A 179 11.56 10.32 -6.40
N GLY A 180 11.37 11.15 -5.37
CA GLY A 180 10.75 12.47 -5.43
C GLY A 180 9.23 12.47 -5.37
N VAL A 181 8.58 11.40 -4.89
CA VAL A 181 7.13 11.36 -4.72
C VAL A 181 6.80 11.47 -3.23
N PRO A 182 6.15 12.56 -2.77
CA PRO A 182 5.73 12.69 -1.38
C PRO A 182 4.84 11.51 -1.00
N SER A 183 5.20 10.81 0.05
CA SER A 183 4.49 9.62 0.47
C SER A 183 4.55 9.46 1.99
N VAL A 184 3.61 8.67 2.51
CA VAL A 184 3.54 8.37 3.94
C VAL A 184 3.23 6.89 4.11
N TRP A 185 4.00 6.22 4.96
CA TRP A 185 3.71 4.84 5.30
C TRP A 185 2.59 4.78 6.33
N VAL A 186 1.64 3.86 6.10
CA VAL A 186 0.53 3.61 7.02
C VAL A 186 0.53 2.12 7.35
N ASP A 187 0.65 1.80 8.63
CA ASP A 187 0.57 0.41 9.09
C ASP A 187 -0.88 -0.08 8.89
N ALA A 188 -1.07 -1.05 7.99
CA ALA A 188 -2.40 -1.59 7.74
C ALA A 188 -3.05 -2.18 9.00
N ARG A 189 -2.27 -2.60 10.00
CA ARG A 189 -2.78 -3.09 11.30
C ARG A 189 -3.47 -2.00 12.13
N GLU A 190 -3.20 -0.74 11.84
CA GLU A 190 -3.84 0.40 12.51
C GLU A 190 -5.15 0.81 11.84
N VAL A 191 -5.45 0.30 10.64
CA VAL A 191 -6.68 0.64 9.90
C VAL A 191 -7.54 -0.57 9.52
N ILE A 192 -6.96 -1.76 9.37
CA ILE A 192 -7.66 -3.01 9.06
C ILE A 192 -7.96 -3.75 10.37
N MET A 193 -9.18 -3.56 10.87
CA MET A 193 -9.67 -4.19 12.09
C MET A 193 -10.41 -5.50 11.79
N THR A 194 -10.08 -6.56 12.52
CA THR A 194 -10.58 -7.93 12.26
C THR A 194 -11.05 -8.64 13.54
N ASP A 195 -11.59 -9.85 13.38
CA ASP A 195 -11.70 -10.84 14.47
C ASP A 195 -10.39 -11.65 14.63
N GLU A 196 -10.38 -12.66 15.51
CA GLU A 196 -9.24 -13.55 15.74
C GLU A 196 -9.32 -14.87 14.95
N SER A 197 -10.05 -14.89 13.82
CA SER A 197 -10.06 -16.06 12.92
C SER A 197 -8.73 -16.17 12.16
N PHE A 198 -7.62 -16.42 12.86
CA PHE A 198 -6.25 -16.39 12.32
C PHE A 198 -6.10 -17.21 11.02
N GLY A 199 -5.33 -16.68 10.08
CA GLY A 199 -5.17 -17.22 8.72
C GLY A 199 -6.27 -16.82 7.73
N ALA A 200 -7.44 -16.38 8.21
CA ALA A 200 -8.57 -15.92 7.38
C ALA A 200 -9.49 -14.97 8.19
N ALA A 201 -8.90 -13.96 8.81
CA ALA A 201 -9.59 -13.10 9.75
C ALA A 201 -10.68 -12.28 9.07
N LYS A 202 -11.83 -12.14 9.73
CA LYS A 202 -12.99 -11.44 9.17
C LYS A 202 -12.91 -9.95 9.43
N PRO A 203 -12.94 -9.10 8.39
CA PRO A 203 -12.90 -7.65 8.56
C PRO A 203 -14.13 -7.08 9.27
N ASN A 204 -13.90 -6.15 10.19
CA ASN A 204 -14.94 -5.34 10.80
C ASN A 204 -15.04 -3.98 10.08
N ARG A 205 -15.90 -3.91 9.06
CA ARG A 205 -16.03 -2.75 8.16
C ARG A 205 -16.29 -1.43 8.89
N ALA A 206 -17.14 -1.42 9.91
CA ALA A 206 -17.43 -0.22 10.70
C ALA A 206 -16.16 0.28 11.42
N LYS A 207 -15.41 -0.63 12.05
CA LYS A 207 -14.16 -0.28 12.74
C LYS A 207 -13.05 0.13 11.77
N ILE A 208 -13.00 -0.44 10.57
CA ILE A 208 -12.07 -0.03 9.52
C ILE A 208 -12.36 1.41 9.09
N LYS A 209 -13.64 1.77 8.89
CA LYS A 209 -14.05 3.13 8.55
C LYS A 209 -13.67 4.14 9.64
N ASP A 210 -13.94 3.81 10.90
CA ASP A 210 -13.57 4.65 12.04
C ASP A 210 -12.05 4.85 12.09
N ALA A 211 -11.28 3.76 11.99
CA ALA A 211 -9.83 3.79 12.05
C ALA A 211 -9.21 4.61 10.90
N MET A 212 -9.67 4.41 9.66
CA MET A 212 -9.21 5.20 8.49
C MET A 212 -9.45 6.70 8.64
N THR A 213 -10.59 7.08 9.24
CA THR A 213 -10.95 8.49 9.45
C THR A 213 -10.07 9.13 10.53
N GLN A 214 -9.71 8.37 11.56
CA GLN A 214 -8.99 8.87 12.74
C GLN A 214 -7.47 8.70 12.65
N HIS A 215 -6.97 7.98 11.65
CA HIS A 215 -5.55 7.64 11.55
C HIS A 215 -4.67 8.88 11.33
N HIS A 216 -3.70 9.09 12.23
CA HIS A 216 -2.86 10.29 12.22
C HIS A 216 -2.06 10.47 10.92
N SER A 217 -1.41 9.42 10.41
CA SER A 217 -0.64 9.49 9.16
C SER A 217 -1.49 9.83 7.92
N LEU A 218 -2.80 9.59 7.97
CA LEU A 218 -3.73 9.96 6.89
C LEU A 218 -4.27 11.39 7.03
N SER A 219 -4.05 12.05 8.17
CA SER A 219 -4.58 13.40 8.42
C SER A 219 -4.13 14.42 7.39
N SER A 220 -2.86 14.39 6.97
CA SER A 220 -2.35 15.29 5.92
C SER A 220 -2.97 15.00 4.56
N PHE A 221 -3.19 13.72 4.23
CA PHE A 221 -3.89 13.34 3.02
C PHE A 221 -5.33 13.90 3.02
N TRP A 222 -6.09 13.65 4.09
CA TRP A 222 -7.47 14.13 4.23
C TRP A 222 -7.58 15.66 4.25
N ALA A 223 -6.66 16.35 4.93
CA ALA A 223 -6.65 17.80 5.01
C ALA A 223 -6.38 18.43 3.63
N THR A 224 -5.37 17.94 2.90
CA THR A 224 -5.04 18.50 1.58
C THR A 224 -6.13 18.22 0.55
N LEU A 225 -6.86 17.10 0.65
CA LEU A 225 -8.04 16.82 -0.19
C LEU A 225 -9.19 17.83 0.00
N GLN A 226 -9.25 18.49 1.15
CA GLN A 226 -10.28 19.50 1.44
C GLN A 226 -9.88 20.90 0.96
N GLU A 227 -8.60 21.14 0.66
CA GLU A 227 -8.09 22.41 0.16
C GLU A 227 -8.41 22.62 -1.33
N GLN A 228 -8.81 23.85 -1.70
CA GLN A 228 -9.27 24.19 -3.05
C GLN A 228 -8.65 25.55 -3.48
N PRO A 229 -7.60 25.56 -4.32
CA PRO A 229 -6.78 24.42 -4.76
C PRO A 229 -5.88 23.88 -3.61
N PRO A 230 -5.33 22.67 -3.74
CA PRO A 230 -4.31 22.17 -2.82
C PRO A 230 -3.15 23.15 -2.69
N LYS A 231 -2.76 23.50 -1.45
CA LYS A 231 -1.63 24.43 -1.22
C LYS A 231 -0.27 23.74 -1.19
N ARG A 232 -0.29 22.41 -1.16
CA ARG A 232 0.89 21.52 -1.11
C ARG A 232 0.61 20.26 -1.90
N GLU A 233 1.66 19.54 -2.26
CA GLU A 233 1.54 18.20 -2.83
C GLU A 233 0.84 17.27 -1.83
N ILE A 234 -0.03 16.41 -2.35
CA ILE A 234 -0.81 15.47 -1.55
C ILE A 234 0.09 14.27 -1.28
N PRO A 235 0.44 13.90 -0.03
CA PRO A 235 1.27 12.72 0.19
C PRO A 235 0.51 11.46 -0.22
N VAL A 236 1.18 10.53 -0.91
CA VAL A 236 0.62 9.21 -1.27
C VAL A 236 0.69 8.27 -0.07
N PRO A 237 -0.44 7.82 0.52
CA PRO A 237 -0.41 6.80 1.55
C PRO A 237 -0.05 5.44 0.95
N VAL A 238 0.91 4.75 1.56
CA VAL A 238 1.37 3.41 1.15
C VAL A 238 1.12 2.42 2.29
N LEU A 239 0.39 1.34 1.99
CA LEU A 239 0.01 0.30 2.93
C LEU A 239 0.42 -1.08 2.44
N GLY A 240 0.78 -1.96 3.38
CA GLY A 240 0.85 -3.39 3.12
C GLY A 240 -0.55 -4.00 3.06
N GLY A 241 -0.84 -4.81 2.05
CA GLY A 241 -2.09 -5.59 1.97
C GLY A 241 -2.08 -6.79 2.92
N PHE A 242 -3.07 -7.68 2.80
CA PHE A 242 -3.11 -9.02 3.40
C PHE A 242 -3.20 -9.10 4.94
N MET A 243 -2.76 -8.07 5.66
CA MET A 243 -2.67 -8.04 7.12
C MET A 243 -3.67 -7.08 7.75
N GLY A 244 -3.96 -7.33 9.03
CA GLY A 244 -4.75 -6.47 9.90
C GLY A 244 -4.46 -6.73 11.37
N ARG A 245 -5.31 -6.19 12.23
CA ARG A 245 -5.23 -6.38 13.68
C ARG A 245 -6.60 -6.73 14.23
N SER A 246 -6.62 -7.78 15.04
CA SER A 246 -7.81 -8.14 15.80
C SER A 246 -8.13 -7.05 16.84
N LEU A 247 -9.38 -6.96 17.28
CA LEU A 247 -9.76 -5.99 18.33
C LEU A 247 -8.94 -6.09 19.62
N PRO A 248 -8.53 -7.29 20.10
CA PRO A 248 -7.62 -7.42 21.24
C PRO A 248 -6.18 -6.93 20.98
N GLY A 249 -5.79 -6.76 19.72
CA GLY A 249 -4.47 -6.21 19.35
C GLY A 249 -3.53 -7.20 18.64
N SER A 250 -3.91 -8.47 18.50
CA SER A 250 -3.11 -9.49 17.82
C SER A 250 -3.03 -9.21 16.31
N PRO A 251 -1.85 -9.31 15.67
CA PRO A 251 -1.75 -9.31 14.21
C PRO A 251 -2.57 -10.44 13.60
N THR A 252 -3.18 -10.18 12.46
CA THR A 252 -4.01 -11.15 11.72
C THR A 252 -3.73 -11.08 10.23
N THR A 253 -4.03 -12.15 9.51
CA THR A 253 -4.02 -12.19 8.06
C THR A 253 -5.42 -12.44 7.50
N LEU A 254 -5.68 -11.94 6.30
CA LEU A 254 -6.99 -11.97 5.65
C LEU A 254 -7.20 -13.20 4.75
N GLY A 255 -6.22 -14.10 4.67
CA GLY A 255 -6.25 -15.30 3.83
C GLY A 255 -5.95 -15.03 2.36
N PHE A 256 -6.45 -15.93 1.49
CA PHE A 256 -6.21 -15.89 0.04
C PHE A 256 -6.66 -14.56 -0.58
N GLU A 257 -5.85 -14.02 -1.49
CA GLU A 257 -6.07 -12.69 -2.10
C GLU A 257 -6.27 -11.55 -1.08
N GLY A 258 -5.73 -11.71 0.13
CA GLY A 258 -5.92 -10.76 1.23
C GLY A 258 -5.50 -9.33 0.89
N SER A 259 -4.52 -9.11 0.01
CA SER A 259 -4.16 -7.75 -0.43
C SER A 259 -5.23 -7.09 -1.32
N ASP A 260 -5.94 -7.87 -2.14
CA ASP A 260 -7.06 -7.36 -2.95
C ASP A 260 -8.27 -7.06 -2.05
N LEU A 261 -8.49 -7.89 -1.03
CA LEU A 261 -9.46 -7.61 0.02
C LEU A 261 -9.10 -6.34 0.81
N THR A 262 -7.84 -6.14 1.19
CA THR A 262 -7.38 -4.89 1.83
C THR A 262 -7.70 -3.68 0.96
N ALA A 263 -7.35 -3.73 -0.33
CA ALA A 263 -7.58 -2.65 -1.28
C ALA A 263 -9.07 -2.27 -1.37
N THR A 264 -9.96 -3.26 -1.46
CA THR A 264 -11.41 -3.03 -1.56
C THR A 264 -12.01 -2.51 -0.25
N LEU A 265 -11.55 -3.01 0.91
CA LEU A 265 -11.97 -2.51 2.23
C LEU A 265 -11.57 -1.05 2.45
N LEU A 266 -10.34 -0.68 2.10
CA LEU A 266 -9.86 0.69 2.23
C LEU A 266 -10.61 1.65 1.31
N ALA A 267 -10.92 1.20 0.09
CA ALA A 267 -11.71 1.98 -0.86
C ALA A 267 -13.14 2.23 -0.37
N GLU A 268 -13.80 1.19 0.16
CA GLU A 268 -15.12 1.34 0.79
C GLU A 268 -15.05 2.30 1.99
N ALA A 269 -14.09 2.09 2.90
CA ALA A 269 -13.94 2.87 4.11
C ALA A 269 -13.67 4.36 3.85
N SER A 270 -12.94 4.67 2.78
CA SER A 270 -12.59 6.03 2.40
C SER A 270 -13.52 6.65 1.35
N ASN A 271 -14.48 5.90 0.80
CA ASN A 271 -15.28 6.30 -0.37
C ASN A 271 -14.41 6.64 -1.61
N ALA A 272 -13.40 5.83 -1.90
CA ALA A 272 -12.61 5.97 -3.12
C ALA A 272 -13.48 5.77 -4.36
N GLU A 273 -13.21 6.53 -5.42
CA GLU A 273 -13.99 6.47 -6.66
C GLU A 273 -13.81 5.15 -7.41
N ARG A 274 -12.60 4.57 -7.32
CA ARG A 274 -12.25 3.32 -8.00
C ARG A 274 -11.09 2.62 -7.30
N VAL A 275 -11.12 1.29 -7.37
CA VAL A 275 -9.98 0.42 -7.07
C VAL A 275 -9.42 -0.14 -8.37
N THR A 276 -8.11 -0.04 -8.57
CA THR A 276 -7.40 -0.70 -9.67
C THR A 276 -6.46 -1.75 -9.11
N ILE A 277 -6.64 -3.00 -9.52
CA ILE A 277 -5.79 -4.12 -9.10
C ILE A 277 -4.82 -4.43 -10.25
N PHE A 278 -3.53 -4.23 -10.02
CA PHE A 278 -2.46 -4.63 -10.91
C PHE A 278 -2.05 -6.06 -10.60
N THR A 279 -2.18 -6.92 -11.60
CA THR A 279 -1.84 -8.34 -11.58
C THR A 279 -1.07 -8.68 -12.86
N ASP A 280 -0.54 -9.91 -12.94
CA ASP A 280 0.23 -10.43 -14.07
C ASP A 280 -0.64 -10.98 -15.21
N VAL A 281 -1.97 -10.87 -15.10
CA VAL A 281 -2.95 -11.23 -16.14
C VAL A 281 -3.70 -10.00 -16.63
N ASN A 282 -4.06 -9.98 -17.91
CA ASN A 282 -4.79 -8.87 -18.55
C ASN A 282 -6.29 -8.88 -18.16
N GLY A 283 -6.58 -8.71 -16.87
CA GLY A 283 -7.94 -8.70 -16.31
C GLY A 283 -8.46 -10.08 -15.89
N ILE A 284 -9.76 -10.13 -15.58
CA ILE A 284 -10.45 -11.38 -15.28
C ILE A 284 -10.66 -12.12 -16.60
N MET A 285 -10.09 -13.31 -16.70
CA MET A 285 -10.23 -14.18 -17.85
C MET A 285 -11.28 -15.25 -17.57
N THR A 286 -11.93 -15.75 -18.61
CA THR A 286 -12.93 -16.83 -18.58
C THR A 286 -12.46 -18.10 -17.86
N THR A 287 -11.14 -18.34 -17.79
CA THR A 287 -10.49 -19.39 -17.02
C THR A 287 -9.01 -19.05 -16.79
N ASP A 288 -8.25 -19.87 -16.07
CA ASP A 288 -6.81 -19.62 -15.84
C ASP A 288 -6.05 -19.68 -17.17
N PRO A 289 -5.43 -18.58 -17.63
CA PRO A 289 -4.71 -18.53 -18.91
C PRO A 289 -3.48 -19.45 -18.94
N ARG A 290 -2.95 -19.85 -17.77
CA ARG A 290 -1.84 -20.80 -17.66
C ARG A 290 -2.30 -22.23 -17.96
N VAL A 291 -3.58 -22.51 -17.77
CA VAL A 291 -4.21 -23.80 -18.08
C VAL A 291 -4.81 -23.77 -19.49
N VAL A 292 -5.42 -22.67 -19.89
CA VAL A 292 -6.00 -22.47 -21.22
C VAL A 292 -5.42 -21.20 -21.84
N PRO A 293 -4.39 -21.31 -22.71
CA PRO A 293 -3.70 -20.15 -23.30
C PRO A 293 -4.60 -19.16 -24.05
N ASN A 294 -5.78 -19.61 -24.48
CA ASN A 294 -6.78 -18.82 -25.21
C ASN A 294 -7.91 -18.29 -24.32
N ALA A 295 -7.75 -18.30 -22.99
CA ALA A 295 -8.70 -17.65 -22.10
C ALA A 295 -8.86 -16.18 -22.51
N LYS A 296 -10.10 -15.69 -22.50
CA LYS A 296 -10.48 -14.30 -22.82
C LYS A 296 -11.26 -13.69 -21.68
#